data_AF-A0A3A9BBJ0-F1
#
_entry.id   AF-A0A3A9BBJ0-F1
#
_cell.length_a   1.000
_cell.length_b   1.000
_cell.length_c   1.000
_cell.angle_alpha   90.00
_cell.angle_beta   90.00
_cell.angle_gamma   90.00
#
_symmetry.space_group_name_H-M   'P 1'
#
loop_
_entity.id
_entity.type
_entity.pdbx_description
1 polymer ?
#
loop_
_entity_poly.entity_id
_entity_poly.type
_entity_poly.pdbx_seq_one_letter_code
_entity_poly.pdbx_strand_id
1 'polypeptide(L)'
;MTTVDRRMEIVSILVVNGHVTSRELAQEFGVARRTILNDVAALTYGYPIYTKPGAGGGIFIMEGYKPYNNTLTPYEQEKLKKMYDAAEGEDKEILKRVLKKYGAYKLEL
;
A
#
# COMPACT_ATOMS: atom_id res chain seq x y z
N MET A 1 -4.70 21.03 -4.56
CA MET A 1 -3.92 19.77 -4.53
C MET A 1 -3.22 19.59 -5.87
N THR A 2 -1.92 19.28 -5.88
CA THR A 2 -1.20 19.03 -7.15
C THR A 2 -1.52 17.63 -7.69
N THR A 3 -1.09 17.34 -8.93
CA THR A 3 -1.23 16.00 -9.50
C THR A 3 -0.39 14.95 -8.76
N VAL A 4 0.78 15.33 -8.26
CA VAL A 4 1.66 14.42 -7.51
C VAL A 4 1.02 14.06 -6.18
N ASP A 5 0.56 15.07 -5.42
CA ASP A 5 -0.11 14.85 -4.13
C ASP A 5 -1.33 13.94 -4.29
N ARG A 6 -2.16 14.22 -5.30
CA ARG A 6 -3.37 13.43 -5.59
C ARG A 6 -3.05 11.96 -5.87
N ARG A 7 -2.01 11.70 -6.65
CA ARG A 7 -1.60 10.34 -7.00
C ARG A 7 -1.09 9.57 -5.79
N MET A 8 -0.31 10.23 -4.92
CA MET A 8 0.15 9.64 -3.67
C MET A 8 -1.05 9.30 -2.76
N GLU A 9 -2.04 10.19 -2.68
CA GLU A 9 -3.24 9.95 -1.89
C GLU A 9 -4.10 8.80 -2.44
N ILE A 10 -4.27 8.71 -3.76
CA ILE A 10 -4.97 7.57 -4.41
C ILE A 10 -4.31 6.24 -4.03
N VAL A 11 -2.97 6.18 -4.05
CA VAL A 11 -2.23 4.97 -3.64
C VAL A 11 -2.45 4.67 -2.16
N SER A 12 -2.37 5.68 -1.29
CA SER A 12 -2.60 5.54 0.15
C SER A 12 -3.98 4.93 0.43
N ILE A 13 -5.03 5.50 -0.17
CA ILE A 13 -6.41 5.01 -0.05
C ILE A 13 -6.51 3.55 -0.52
N LEU A 14 -5.92 3.22 -1.66
CA LEU A 14 -5.94 1.87 -2.20
C LEU A 14 -5.19 0.87 -1.31
N VAL A 15 -4.06 1.24 -0.73
CA VAL A 15 -3.29 0.37 0.18
C VAL A 15 -4.09 0.06 1.45
N VAL A 16 -4.90 1.00 1.95
CA VAL A 16 -5.71 0.81 3.15
C VAL A 16 -7.02 0.06 2.85
N ASN A 17 -7.74 0.48 1.81
CA ASN A 17 -9.10 0.01 1.53
C ASN A 17 -9.14 -1.16 0.53
N GLY A 18 -8.06 -1.41 -0.22
CA GLY A 18 -7.99 -2.39 -1.30
C GLY A 18 -8.75 -2.00 -2.57
N HIS A 19 -9.82 -1.20 -2.43
CA HIS A 19 -10.75 -0.80 -3.48
C HIS A 19 -11.31 0.61 -3.22
N VAL A 20 -11.56 1.35 -4.31
CA VAL A 20 -12.30 2.62 -4.31
C VAL A 20 -12.86 2.89 -5.70
N THR A 21 -13.96 3.63 -5.82
CA THR A 21 -14.49 4.04 -7.13
C THR A 21 -13.91 5.37 -7.60
N SER A 22 -13.85 5.57 -8.92
CA SER A 22 -13.44 6.85 -9.50
C SER A 22 -14.39 8.00 -9.16
N ARG A 23 -15.64 7.69 -8.80
CA ARG A 23 -16.64 8.66 -8.36
C ARG A 23 -16.34 9.16 -6.95
N GLU A 24 -16.00 8.27 -6.03
CA GLU A 24 -15.66 8.63 -4.64
C GLU A 24 -14.42 9.51 -4.63
N LEU A 25 -13.34 9.09 -5.29
CA LEU A 25 -12.11 9.89 -5.39
C LEU A 25 -12.35 11.26 -6.05
N ALA A 26 -13.20 11.32 -7.09
CA ALA A 26 -13.54 12.58 -7.76
C ALA A 26 -14.26 13.54 -6.80
N GLN A 27 -15.20 13.03 -6.00
CA GLN A 27 -15.92 13.80 -5.01
C GLN A 27 -15.00 14.26 -3.88
N GLU A 28 -14.16 13.36 -3.37
CA GLU A 28 -13.21 13.63 -2.28
C GLU A 28 -12.18 14.70 -2.67
N PHE A 29 -11.62 14.61 -3.87
CA PHE A 29 -10.59 15.54 -4.34
C PHE A 29 -11.13 16.78 -5.05
N GLY A 30 -12.44 16.88 -5.26
CA GLY A 30 -13.08 17.99 -5.97
C GLY A 30 -12.65 18.10 -7.44
N VAL A 31 -12.43 16.97 -8.12
CA VAL A 31 -12.00 16.91 -9.53
C VAL A 31 -12.94 16.09 -10.40
N ALA A 32 -12.84 16.23 -11.72
CA ALA A 32 -13.62 15.39 -12.63
C ALA A 32 -13.16 13.92 -12.57
N ARG A 33 -14.10 12.97 -12.80
CA ARG A 33 -13.78 11.54 -12.89
C ARG A 33 -12.69 11.24 -13.93
N ARG A 34 -12.66 11.99 -15.04
CA ARG A 34 -11.63 11.85 -16.08
C ARG A 34 -10.22 12.15 -15.53
N THR A 35 -10.10 13.10 -14.61
CA THR A 35 -8.84 13.39 -13.91
C THR A 35 -8.38 12.18 -13.10
N ILE A 36 -9.28 11.59 -12.32
CA ILE A 36 -8.98 10.36 -11.55
C ILE A 36 -8.54 9.22 -12.46
N LEU A 37 -9.26 8.96 -13.55
CA LEU A 37 -8.91 7.89 -14.47
C LEU A 37 -7.54 8.10 -15.13
N ASN A 38 -7.19 9.35 -15.45
CA ASN A 38 -5.86 9.68 -15.96
C ASN A 38 -4.76 9.47 -14.92
N ASP A 39 -5.03 9.79 -13.65
CA ASP A 39 -4.07 9.53 -12.56
C ASP A 39 -3.89 8.05 -12.30
N VAL A 40 -4.98 7.28 -12.30
CA VAL A 40 -4.94 5.82 -12.17
C VAL A 40 -4.16 5.19 -13.33
N ALA A 41 -4.40 5.63 -14.56
CA ALA A 41 -3.64 5.15 -15.73
C ALA A 41 -2.14 5.41 -15.59
N ALA A 42 -1.75 6.56 -15.04
CA ALA A 42 -0.34 6.84 -14.76
C ALA A 42 0.23 6.00 -13.61
N LEU A 43 -0.58 5.69 -12.60
CA LEU A 43 -0.18 4.88 -11.45
C LEU A 43 -0.02 3.39 -11.79
N THR A 44 -0.79 2.85 -12.74
CA THR A 44 -0.70 1.43 -13.14
C THR A 44 0.71 1.02 -13.64
N TYR A 45 1.55 1.97 -14.06
CA TYR A 45 2.95 1.68 -14.43
C TYR A 45 3.86 1.39 -13.22
N GLY A 46 3.56 1.97 -12.05
CA GLY A 46 4.41 1.87 -10.85
C GLY A 46 3.79 1.05 -9.71
N TYR A 47 2.49 0.75 -9.80
CA TYR A 47 1.73 0.09 -8.75
C TYR A 47 0.86 -1.01 -9.38
N PRO A 48 0.61 -2.13 -8.67
CA PRO A 48 -0.24 -3.22 -9.17
C PRO A 48 -1.72 -2.85 -9.03
N ILE A 49 -2.13 -1.78 -9.71
CA ILE A 49 -3.47 -1.21 -9.71
C ILE A 49 -4.18 -1.61 -10.99
N TYR A 50 -5.42 -2.09 -10.87
CA TYR A 50 -6.28 -2.43 -11.99
C TYR A 50 -7.66 -1.80 -11.83
N THR A 51 -8.41 -1.73 -12.93
CA THR A 51 -9.80 -1.24 -12.91
C THR A 51 -10.75 -2.30 -13.41
N LYS A 52 -11.95 -2.34 -12.81
CA LYS A 52 -13.05 -3.22 -13.23
C LYS A 52 -14.27 -2.36 -13.56
N PRO A 53 -14.84 -2.45 -14.78
CA PRO A 53 -16.06 -1.73 -15.13
C PRO A 53 -17.31 -2.42 -14.53
N GLY A 54 -18.44 -1.70 -14.53
CA GLY A 54 -19.76 -2.24 -14.15
C GLY A 54 -20.12 -2.07 -12.67
N ALA A 55 -21.24 -2.67 -12.28
CA ALA A 55 -21.71 -2.68 -10.89
C ALA A 55 -20.72 -3.45 -10.00
N GLY A 56 -20.35 -2.88 -8.85
CA GLY A 56 -19.27 -3.41 -8.01
C GLY A 56 -17.87 -3.28 -8.65
N GLY A 57 -17.75 -2.49 -9.72
CA GLY A 57 -16.48 -2.11 -10.31
C GLY A 57 -15.74 -1.04 -9.51
N GLY A 58 -14.66 -0.52 -10.06
CA GLY A 58 -13.84 0.50 -9.43
C GLY A 58 -12.36 0.32 -9.74
N ILE A 59 -11.55 0.90 -8.88
CA ILE A 59 -10.09 0.87 -8.91
C ILE A 59 -9.67 -0.02 -7.74
N PHE A 60 -8.79 -0.96 -8.01
CA PHE A 60 -8.35 -1.97 -7.07
C PHE A 60 -6.84 -2.02 -7.04
N ILE A 61 -6.26 -2.33 -5.90
CA ILE A 61 -4.86 -2.74 -5.79
C ILE A 61 -4.79 -4.25 -5.56
N MET A 62 -3.79 -4.90 -6.15
CA MET A 62 -3.62 -6.34 -6.00
C MET A 62 -3.51 -6.72 -4.52
N GLU A 63 -4.27 -7.75 -4.13
CA GLU A 63 -4.25 -8.29 -2.78
C GLU A 63 -2.83 -8.73 -2.41
N GLY A 64 -2.37 -8.36 -1.21
CA GLY A 64 -1.00 -8.64 -0.77
C GLY A 64 0.06 -7.67 -1.29
N TYR A 65 -0.30 -6.62 -2.03
CA TYR A 65 0.65 -5.54 -2.32
C TYR A 65 1.09 -4.85 -1.01
N LYS A 66 2.37 -5.03 -0.69
CA LYS A 66 3.02 -4.41 0.46
C LYS A 66 4.07 -3.42 -0.06
N PRO A 67 3.76 -2.12 -0.19
CA PRO A 67 4.65 -1.14 -0.81
C PRO A 67 5.99 -0.99 -0.09
N TYR A 68 6.05 -1.37 1.20
CA TYR A 68 7.24 -1.29 2.02
C TYR A 68 7.91 -2.64 2.27
N ASN A 69 7.46 -3.73 1.63
CA ASN A 69 8.11 -5.03 1.80
C ASN A 69 9.53 -5.01 1.21
N ASN A 70 10.44 -5.79 1.77
CA ASN A 70 11.85 -5.85 1.37
C ASN A 70 12.60 -4.50 1.44
N THR A 71 12.14 -3.51 2.22
CA THR A 71 12.90 -2.24 2.37
C THR A 71 14.02 -2.36 3.40
N LEU A 72 13.95 -3.34 4.31
CA LEU A 72 15.05 -3.63 5.22
C LEU A 72 16.22 -4.27 4.46
N THR A 73 17.42 -3.75 4.69
CA THR A 73 18.64 -4.44 4.27
C THR A 73 18.76 -5.79 4.99
N PRO A 74 19.50 -6.76 4.42
CA PRO A 74 19.73 -8.05 5.09
C PRO A 74 20.28 -7.90 6.51
N TYR A 75 21.16 -6.91 6.73
CA TYR A 75 21.74 -6.61 8.05
C TYR A 75 20.69 -6.08 9.05
N GLU A 76 19.86 -5.11 8.64
CA GLU A 76 18.79 -4.58 9.50
C GLU A 76 17.78 -5.66 9.85
N GLN A 77 17.40 -6.48 8.86
CA GLN A 77 16.47 -7.58 9.07
C GLN A 77 17.02 -8.63 10.04
N GLU A 78 18.27 -9.05 9.86
CA GLU A 78 18.91 -10.01 10.77
C GLU A 78 18.97 -9.46 12.20
N LYS A 79 19.33 -8.18 12.35
CA LYS A 79 19.44 -7.53 13.66
C LYS A 79 18.08 -7.40 14.34
N LEU A 80 17.06 -6.95 13.62
CA LEU A 80 15.68 -6.88 14.12
C LEU A 80 15.12 -8.26 14.45
N LYS A 81 15.47 -9.31 13.69
CA LYS A 81 15.07 -10.69 14.00
C LYS A 81 15.68 -11.18 15.31
N LYS A 82 16.97 -10.94 15.54
CA LYS A 82 17.62 -11.27 16.83
C LYS A 82 16.95 -10.55 18.00
N MET A 83 16.57 -9.28 17.82
CA MET A 83 15.83 -8.53 18.83
C MET A 83 14.43 -9.12 19.07
N TYR A 84 13.73 -9.52 18.01
CA TYR A 84 12.42 -10.17 18.11
C TYR A 84 12.48 -11.51 18.86
N ASP A 85 13.48 -12.33 18.55
CA ASP A 85 13.67 -13.63 19.20
C ASP A 85 13.93 -13.48 20.70
N ALA A 86 14.65 -12.42 21.11
CA ALA A 86 14.98 -12.12 22.50
C ALA A 86 13.92 -11.28 23.26
N ALA A 87 12.95 -10.68 22.56
CA ALA A 87 11.93 -9.83 23.17
C ALA A 87 10.73 -10.63 23.68
N GLU A 88 10.05 -10.08 24.69
CA GLU A 88 8.77 -10.57 25.24
C GLU A 88 7.77 -9.42 25.36
N GLY A 89 6.49 -9.75 25.56
CA GLY A 89 5.44 -8.76 25.77
C GLY A 89 5.23 -7.81 24.58
N GLU A 90 5.02 -6.53 24.89
CA GLU A 90 4.66 -5.49 23.91
C GLU A 90 5.76 -5.26 22.86
N ASP A 91 7.03 -5.29 23.27
CA ASP A 91 8.18 -5.11 22.38
C ASP A 91 8.22 -6.17 21.29
N LYS A 92 7.90 -7.43 21.63
CA LYS A 92 7.84 -8.53 20.67
C LYS A 92 6.77 -8.29 19.62
N GLU A 93 5.60 -7.79 20.02
CA GLU A 93 4.49 -7.51 19.10
C GLU A 93 4.80 -6.30 18.19
N ILE A 94 5.47 -5.27 18.69
CA ILE A 94 5.94 -4.14 17.87
C ILE A 94 6.95 -4.63 16.83
N LEU A 95 7.96 -5.40 17.26
CA LEU A 95 9.00 -5.94 16.37
C LEU A 95 8.40 -6.85 15.30
N LYS A 96 7.42 -7.69 15.65
CA LYS A 96 6.66 -8.52 14.71
C LYS A 96 5.93 -7.68 13.65
N ARG A 97 5.28 -6.59 14.05
CA ARG A 97 4.60 -5.67 13.12
C ARG A 97 5.58 -5.00 12.16
N VAL A 98 6.72 -4.52 12.68
CA VAL A 98 7.78 -3.91 11.85
C VAL A 98 8.33 -4.92 10.85
N LEU A 99 8.70 -6.12 11.30
CA LEU A 99 9.23 -7.17 10.43
C LEU A 99 8.21 -7.64 9.38
N LYS A 100 6.91 -7.72 9.71
CA LYS A 100 5.86 -8.06 8.73
C LYS A 100 5.57 -6.97 7.70
N LYS A 101 5.83 -5.70 8.06
CA LYS A 101 5.56 -4.52 7.22
C LYS A 101 6.74 -4.19 6.30
N TYR A 102 7.96 -4.35 6.81
CA TYR A 102 9.19 -3.90 6.14
C TYR A 102 10.17 -5.02 5.77
N GLY A 103 10.01 -6.21 6.36
CA GLY A 103 10.88 -7.36 6.13
C GLY A 103 10.57 -8.14 4.86
N ALA A 104 11.26 -9.27 4.71
CA ALA A 104 11.20 -10.09 3.52
C ALA A 104 9.82 -10.72 3.30
N TYR A 105 9.39 -10.83 2.03
CA TYR A 105 8.10 -11.42 1.65
C TYR A 105 7.86 -12.85 2.17
N LYS A 106 8.93 -13.60 2.46
CA LYS A 106 8.89 -14.97 2.98
C LYS A 106 9.44 -15.10 4.40
N LEU A 107 9.46 -13.99 5.17
CA LEU A 107 9.94 -14.05 6.54
C LEU A 107 8.91 -14.81 7.41
N GLU A 108 9.24 -16.04 7.78
CA GLU A 108 8.52 -16.78 8.82
C GLU A 108 9.00 -16.30 10.20
N LEU A 109 8.04 -15.88 11.03
CA LEU A 109 8.21 -15.28 12.36
C LEU A 109 7.42 -16.05 13.41
#